data_AF-A0A520JIV4-F1
#
_entry.id   AF-A0A520JIV4-F1
#
_cell.length_a   1.000
_cell.length_b   1.000
_cell.length_c   1.000
_cell.angle_alpha   90.00
_cell.angle_beta   90.00
_cell.angle_gamma   90.00
#
_symmetry.space_group_name_H-M   'P 1'
#
loop_
_entity.id
_entity.type
_entity.pdbx_description
1 polymer ?
#
loop_
_entity_poly.entity_id
_entity_poly.type
_entity_poly.pdbx_seq_one_letter_code
_entity_poly.pdbx_strand_id
1 'polypeptide(L)'
;MNFRNISAWSIRNPVPPIVLFLALMLAGVVSFMRMDVNRDPDIDFPIAVVVVNQPGAAPTEMETQVTQRVEAAVRSLQGIDEINSTVTEGNSETVIQLTIGTP
;
A
#
# COMPACT_ATOMS: atom_id res chain seq x y z
N MET A 1 -26.80 -0.95 -38.56
CA MET A 1 -25.61 -0.47 -39.30
C MET A 1 -24.59 -1.60 -39.34
N ASN A 2 -24.21 -2.04 -40.54
CA ASN A 2 -23.35 -3.20 -40.73
C ASN A 2 -21.88 -2.79 -40.54
N PHE A 3 -21.22 -3.25 -39.46
CA PHE A 3 -19.85 -2.88 -39.08
C PHE A 3 -18.79 -3.17 -40.16
N ARG A 4 -19.09 -4.01 -41.16
CA ARG A 4 -18.18 -4.39 -42.25
C ARG A 4 -17.78 -3.25 -43.19
N ASN A 5 -18.48 -2.10 -43.17
CA ASN A 5 -18.20 -0.97 -44.07
C ASN A 5 -17.46 0.20 -43.44
N ILE A 6 -16.98 0.07 -42.19
CA ILE A 6 -16.33 1.19 -41.48
C ILE A 6 -15.01 1.60 -42.15
N SER A 7 -14.24 0.63 -42.64
CA SER A 7 -12.97 0.87 -43.35
C SER A 7 -13.20 1.54 -44.70
N ALA A 8 -14.12 1.01 -45.51
CA ALA A 8 -14.46 1.58 -46.81
C ALA A 8 -15.05 3.00 -46.70
N TRP A 9 -15.80 3.29 -45.63
CA TRP A 9 -16.32 4.64 -45.37
C TRP A 9 -15.22 5.61 -44.93
N SER A 10 -14.32 5.17 -44.04
CA SER A 10 -13.17 5.96 -43.60
C SER A 10 -12.20 6.31 -44.73
N ILE A 11 -12.07 5.45 -45.75
CA ILE A 11 -11.26 5.73 -46.95
C ILE A 11 -11.95 6.76 -47.85
N ARG A 12 -13.28 6.68 -48.00
CA ARG A 12 -14.05 7.59 -48.85
C ARG A 12 -14.29 8.96 -48.21
N ASN A 13 -14.35 9.02 -46.89
CA ASN A 13 -14.48 10.24 -46.11
C ASN A 13 -13.32 10.29 -45.12
N PRO A 14 -12.14 10.82 -45.52
CA PRO A 14 -10.93 10.75 -44.69
C PRO A 14 -10.94 11.76 -43.54
N VAL A 15 -11.77 12.81 -43.61
CA VAL A 15 -11.79 13.88 -42.60
C VAL A 15 -12.20 13.38 -41.21
N PRO A 16 -13.33 12.64 -41.03
CA PRO A 16 -13.73 12.19 -39.69
C PRO A 16 -12.71 11.26 -39.00
N PRO A 17 -12.11 10.25 -39.66
CA PRO A 17 -11.05 9.44 -39.07
C PRO A 17 -9.83 10.27 -38.66
N ILE A 18 -9.37 11.20 -39.51
CA ILE A 18 -8.19 12.03 -39.21
C ILE A 18 -8.43 12.91 -37.98
N VAL A 19 -9.60 13.55 -37.89
CA VAL A 19 -9.96 14.38 -36.75
C VAL A 19 -10.07 13.55 -35.47
N LEU A 20 -10.62 12.34 -35.55
CA LEU A 20 -10.68 11.41 -34.41
C LEU A 20 -9.28 11.03 -33.92
N PHE A 21 -8.37 10.66 -34.82
CA PHE A 21 -7.00 10.32 -34.46
C PHE A 21 -6.24 11.52 -33.87
N LEU A 22 -6.43 12.73 -34.42
CA LEU A 22 -5.86 13.95 -33.85
C LEU A 22 -6.40 14.24 -32.45
N ALA A 23 -7.70 14.09 -32.24
CA ALA A 23 -8.33 14.27 -30.94
C ALA A 23 -7.79 13.26 -29.91
N LEU A 24 -7.68 11.98 -30.28
CA LEU A 24 -7.12 10.93 -29.43
C LEU A 24 -5.63 11.17 -29.13
N MET A 25 -4.87 11.64 -30.11
CA MET A 25 -3.46 11.98 -29.94
C MET A 25 -3.29 13.13 -28.94
N LEU A 26 -4.07 14.21 -29.08
CA LEU A 26 -4.05 15.34 -28.15
C LEU A 26 -4.48 14.92 -26.74
N ALA A 27 -5.53 14.11 -26.62
CA ALA A 27 -5.98 13.57 -25.34
C ALA A 27 -4.89 12.72 -24.68
N GLY A 28 -4.20 11.86 -25.46
CA GLY A 28 -3.08 11.06 -24.99
C GLY A 28 -1.91 11.91 -24.50
N VAL A 29 -1.51 12.93 -25.27
CA VAL A 29 -0.42 13.85 -24.88
C VAL A 29 -0.77 14.61 -23.60
N VAL A 30 -1.99 15.14 -23.49
CA VAL A 30 -2.45 15.85 -22.28
C VAL A 30 -2.49 14.90 -21.08
N SER A 31 -2.99 13.67 -21.27
CA SER A 31 -3.04 12.66 -20.20
C SER A 31 -1.64 12.27 -19.74
N PHE A 32 -0.69 12.10 -20.66
CA PHE A 32 0.69 11.75 -20.34
C PHE A 32 1.39 12.88 -19.59
N MET A 33 1.21 14.13 -20.02
CA MET A 33 1.78 15.29 -19.32
C MET A 33 1.18 15.54 -17.94
N ARG A 34 -0.06 15.09 -17.70
CA ARG A 34 -0.76 15.21 -16.41
C ARG A 34 -0.60 14.00 -15.49
N MET A 35 0.01 12.92 -15.97
CA MET A 35 0.18 11.73 -15.17
C MET A 35 1.21 12.00 -14.08
N ASP A 36 0.79 11.89 -12.83
CA ASP A 36 1.69 12.06 -11.69
C ASP A 36 2.74 10.95 -11.70
N VAL A 37 4.00 11.34 -11.55
CA VAL A 37 5.11 10.41 -11.45
C VAL A 37 5.23 10.00 -9.99
N ASN A 38 4.64 8.87 -9.64
CA ASN A 38 4.87 8.27 -8.34
C ASN A 38 6.09 7.35 -8.40
N ARG A 39 7.06 7.57 -7.51
CA ARG A 39 8.32 6.81 -7.49
C ARG A 39 8.16 5.45 -6.80
N ASP A 40 7.21 5.37 -5.87
CA ASP A 40 6.93 4.21 -5.06
C ASP A 40 5.42 3.92 -5.11
N PRO A 41 4.99 2.65 -5.19
CA PRO A 41 3.58 2.34 -4.98
C PRO A 41 3.19 2.80 -3.57
N ASP A 42 2.03 3.44 -3.44
CA ASP A 42 1.46 3.78 -2.13
C ASP A 42 0.98 2.49 -1.47
N ILE A 43 1.86 1.86 -0.70
CA ILE A 43 1.57 0.63 0.04
C ILE A 43 1.52 0.98 1.53
N ASP A 44 0.31 1.13 2.05
CA ASP A 44 0.09 1.26 3.48
C ASP A 44 0.12 -0.12 4.13
N PHE A 45 1.21 -0.43 4.81
CA PHE A 45 1.27 -1.57 5.72
C PHE A 45 0.74 -1.14 7.09
N PRO A 46 -0.36 -1.74 7.58
CA PRO A 46 -0.90 -1.39 8.89
C PRO A 46 0.06 -1.89 9.99
N ILE A 47 0.75 -0.95 10.64
CA ILE A 47 1.72 -1.22 11.71
C ILE A 47 1.26 -0.54 13.01
N ALA A 48 1.26 -1.28 14.11
CA ALA A 48 1.06 -0.76 15.46
C ALA A 48 2.34 -0.95 16.28
N VAL A 49 2.74 0.07 17.03
CA VAL A 49 3.93 0.04 17.88
C VAL A 49 3.52 0.21 19.34
N VAL A 50 3.94 -0.72 20.18
CA VAL A 50 3.72 -0.70 21.62
C VAL A 50 5.07 -0.49 22.30
N VAL A 51 5.20 0.61 23.05
CA VAL A 51 6.41 0.92 23.81
C VAL A 51 6.09 0.90 25.31
N VAL A 52 6.84 0.10 26.07
CA VAL A 52 6.70 -0.01 27.52
C VAL A 52 8.02 0.33 28.19
N ASN A 53 7.99 1.35 29.04
CA ASN A 53 9.15 1.81 29.80
C ASN A 53 9.02 1.39 31.26
N GLN A 54 10.03 0.71 31.78
CA GLN A 54 10.15 0.33 33.20
C GLN A 54 11.59 0.56 33.67
N PRO A 55 11.92 1.78 34.12
CA PRO A 55 13.29 2.13 34.51
C PRO A 55 13.86 1.19 35.58
N GLY A 56 15.12 0.77 35.40
CA GLY A 56 15.82 -0.09 36.36
C GLY A 56 15.49 -1.57 36.27
N ALA A 57 14.64 -1.99 35.33
CA ALA A 57 14.42 -3.41 35.04
C ALA A 57 15.53 -3.96 34.12
N ALA A 58 16.05 -5.13 34.48
CA ALA A 58 17.00 -5.84 33.63
C ALA A 58 16.33 -6.29 32.32
N PRO A 59 17.06 -6.38 31.18
CA PRO A 59 16.47 -6.81 29.91
C PRO A 59 15.75 -8.17 29.98
N THR A 60 16.30 -9.14 30.72
CA THR A 60 15.68 -10.46 30.90
C THR A 60 14.38 -10.42 31.70
N GLU A 61 14.28 -9.48 32.65
CA GLU A 61 13.07 -9.23 33.41
C GLU A 61 11.99 -8.56 32.56
N MET A 62 12.40 -7.55 31.76
CA MET A 62 11.54 -6.89 30.77
C MET A 62 11.00 -7.86 29.72
N GLU A 63 11.81 -8.81 29.28
CA GLU A 63 11.37 -9.84 28.33
C GLU A 63 10.27 -10.71 28.94
N THR A 64 10.53 -11.29 30.10
CA THR A 64 9.65 -12.28 30.73
C THR A 64 8.38 -11.67 31.33
N GLN A 65 8.48 -10.52 32.00
CA GLN A 65 7.35 -9.93 32.71
C GLN A 65 6.50 -9.01 31.83
N VAL A 66 7.11 -8.33 30.85
CA VAL A 66 6.43 -7.33 30.02
C VAL A 66 6.24 -7.85 28.61
N THR A 67 7.33 -8.08 27.89
CA THR A 67 7.32 -8.36 26.44
C THR A 67 6.52 -9.62 26.12
N GLN A 68 6.79 -10.74 26.79
CA GLN A 68 6.05 -11.98 26.59
C GLN A 68 4.55 -11.85 26.86
N ARG A 69 4.16 -11.03 27.84
CA ARG A 69 2.73 -10.77 28.15
C ARG A 69 2.07 -9.93 27.07
N VAL A 70 2.76 -8.90 26.59
CA VAL A 70 2.30 -8.05 25.48
C VAL A 70 2.13 -8.90 24.22
N GLU A 71 3.13 -9.69 23.86
CA GLU A 71 3.05 -10.58 22.71
C GLU A 71 1.91 -11.61 22.83
N ALA A 72 1.75 -12.23 24.01
CA ALA A 72 0.67 -13.20 24.22
C ALA A 72 -0.72 -12.57 24.09
N ALA A 73 -0.90 -11.35 24.58
CA ALA A 73 -2.15 -10.61 24.43
C ALA A 73 -2.40 -10.24 22.95
N VAL A 74 -1.38 -9.76 22.25
CA VAL A 74 -1.48 -9.35 20.84
C VAL A 74 -1.72 -10.56 19.93
N ARG A 75 -1.06 -11.69 20.17
CA ARG A 75 -1.27 -12.95 19.41
C ARG A 75 -2.71 -13.46 19.46
N SER A 76 -3.50 -13.05 20.45
CA SER A 76 -4.92 -13.41 20.55
C SER A 76 -5.83 -12.59 19.62
N LEU A 77 -5.33 -11.48 19.08
CA LEU A 77 -6.07 -10.62 18.15
C LEU A 77 -6.09 -11.23 16.74
N GLN A 78 -7.21 -11.05 16.04
CA GLN A 78 -7.32 -11.44 14.63
C GLN A 78 -6.63 -10.41 13.74
N GLY A 79 -6.02 -10.87 12.64
CA GLY A 79 -5.39 -9.98 11.66
C GLY A 79 -3.94 -9.63 11.93
N ILE A 80 -3.27 -10.30 12.87
CA ILE A 80 -1.83 -10.15 13.11
C ILE A 80 -1.07 -11.01 12.11
N ASP A 81 -0.11 -10.41 11.40
CA ASP A 81 0.77 -11.10 10.45
C ASP A 81 2.15 -11.38 11.09
N GLU A 82 2.80 -10.34 11.60
CA GLU A 82 4.13 -10.43 12.22
C GLU A 82 4.19 -9.63 13.53
N ILE A 83 4.91 -10.17 14.52
CA ILE A 83 5.20 -9.49 15.79
C ILE A 83 6.71 -9.55 16.01
N ASN A 84 7.34 -8.40 16.14
CA ASN A 84 8.77 -8.26 16.44
C ASN A 84 8.95 -7.42 17.69
N SER A 85 9.64 -7.96 18.69
CA SER A 85 9.92 -7.26 19.95
C SER A 85 11.42 -7.04 20.13
N THR A 86 11.79 -5.82 20.49
CA THR A 86 13.15 -5.44 20.88
C THR A 86 13.14 -4.99 22.33
N VAL A 87 13.96 -5.64 23.16
CA VAL A 87 14.07 -5.33 24.58
C VAL A 87 15.44 -4.77 24.88
N THR A 88 15.46 -3.65 25.58
CA THR A 88 16.66 -2.97 26.08
C THR A 88 16.50 -2.70 27.58
N GLU A 89 17.54 -2.22 28.25
CA GLU A 89 17.47 -1.97 29.69
C GLU A 89 16.36 -0.94 30.00
N GLY A 90 15.40 -1.37 30.81
CA GLY A 90 14.23 -0.58 31.17
C GLY A 90 13.28 -0.16 30.04
N ASN A 91 13.41 -0.74 28.83
CA ASN A 91 12.54 -0.45 27.70
C ASN A 91 12.21 -1.71 26.88
N SER A 92 10.96 -1.84 26.47
CA SER A 92 10.49 -2.87 25.55
C SER A 92 9.67 -2.24 24.44
N GLU A 93 10.07 -2.50 23.20
CA GLU A 93 9.40 -2.03 22.00
C GLU A 93 8.89 -3.24 21.21
N THR A 94 7.58 -3.33 21.02
CA THR A 94 6.92 -4.38 20.24
C THR A 94 6.27 -3.76 19.01
N VAL A 95 6.76 -4.14 17.83
CA VAL A 95 6.22 -3.77 16.52
C VAL A 95 5.31 -4.88 16.03
N ILE A 96 4.09 -4.51 15.66
CA ILE A 96 3.01 -5.41 15.27
C ILE A 96 2.61 -5.05 13.85
N GLN A 97 2.81 -5.97 12.92
CA GLN A 97 2.35 -5.84 11.55
C GLN A 97 1.03 -6.60 11.39
N LEU A 98 0.03 -5.89 10.88
CA LEU A 98 -1.28 -6.44 10.59
C LEU A 98 -1.36 -6.91 9.14
N THR A 99 -2.24 -7.87 8.86
CA THR A 99 -2.49 -8.36 7.51
C THR A 99 -3.08 -7.24 6.63
N ILE A 100 -2.67 -7.19 5.36
CA ILE A 100 -3.21 -6.24 4.40
C ILE A 100 -4.68 -6.57 4.14
N GLY A 101 -5.59 -5.63 4.41
CA GLY A 101 -7.03 -5.78 4.19
C GLY A 101 -7.87 -6.12 5.43
N THR A 102 -7.28 -6.14 6.63
CA THR A 102 -8.07 -6.05 7.87
C THR A 102 -8.52 -4.60 8.11
N PRO A 103 -9.80 -4.39 8.51
CA PRO A 103 -10.36 -3.06 8.75
C PRO A 103 -9.76 -2.35 9.97
#